data_AF-A0A0U5G8N8-F1
#
_entry.id   AF-A0A0U5G8N8-F1
#
_cell.length_a   1.000
_cell.length_b   1.000
_cell.length_c   1.000
_cell.angle_alpha   90.00
_cell.angle_beta   90.00
_cell.angle_gamma   90.00
#
_symmetry.space_group_name_H-M   'P 1'
#
loop_
_entity.id
_entity.type
_entity.pdbx_description
1 polymer ?
#
loop_
_entity_poly.entity_id
_entity_poly.type
_entity_poly.pdbx_seq_one_letter_code
_entity_poly.pdbx_strand_id
1 'polypeptide(L)'
;MPRLNLAEVDSLEAQVIIDNELDPMSTIAPDTVQVSGLMGHLAMNSPHHLDNRGDAHRELQMEDICCSAHGLSILLTATKGDKKRAILFDAGPEEDAWERNVRRMRPDLSSVELIQLSHWHRDHSGWFHLRQYQQSTKEL
;
A
#
# COMPACT_ATOMS: atom_id res chain seq x y z
N MET A 1 -20.05 15.07 24.18
CA MET A 1 -19.33 13.93 23.58
C MET A 1 -19.01 12.95 24.69
N PRO A 2 -19.28 11.64 24.54
CA PRO A 2 -18.87 10.66 25.55
C PRO A 2 -17.35 10.69 25.66
N ARG A 3 -16.82 10.64 26.89
CA ARG A 3 -15.37 10.49 27.08
C ARG A 3 -14.99 9.13 26.52
N LEU A 4 -14.15 9.14 25.48
CA LEU A 4 -13.52 7.93 24.98
C LEU A 4 -12.68 7.36 26.14
N ASN A 5 -12.99 6.14 26.57
CA ASN A 5 -12.23 5.45 27.61
C ASN A 5 -10.93 4.90 27.00
N LEU A 6 -10.02 5.80 26.65
CA LEU A 6 -8.75 5.46 26.03
C LEU A 6 -7.77 4.96 27.10
N ALA A 7 -7.07 3.88 26.78
CA ALA A 7 -6.00 3.35 27.60
C ALA A 7 -4.66 3.84 27.06
N GLU A 8 -3.86 4.48 27.92
CA GLU A 8 -2.45 4.76 27.61
C GLU A 8 -1.68 3.45 27.45
N VAL A 9 -0.80 3.38 26.46
CA VAL A 9 0.03 2.22 26.12
C VAL A 9 1.45 2.43 26.62
N ASP A 10 2.15 1.34 26.94
CA ASP A 10 3.53 1.41 27.43
C ASP A 10 4.51 1.63 26.26
N SER A 11 4.17 1.10 25.08
CA SER A 11 4.92 1.32 23.84
C SER A 11 4.06 1.18 22.59
N LEU A 12 4.52 1.81 21.51
CA LEU A 12 4.00 1.65 20.17
C LEU A 12 5.19 1.38 19.23
N GLU A 13 5.16 0.24 18.55
CA GLU A 13 6.09 -0.10 17.48
C GLU A 13 5.43 0.15 16.13
N ALA A 14 6.16 0.80 15.21
CA ALA A 14 5.73 1.06 13.85
C ALA A 14 6.73 0.42 12.89
N GLN A 15 6.33 -0.69 12.28
CA GLN A 15 7.11 -1.34 11.22
C GLN A 15 6.58 -0.89 9.87
N VAL A 16 7.36 -0.07 9.18
CA VAL A 16 7.01 0.47 7.86
C VAL A 16 7.27 -0.60 6.80
N ILE A 17 6.18 -1.12 6.20
CA ILE A 17 6.24 -2.13 5.15
C ILE A 17 6.42 -1.49 3.78
N ILE A 18 5.69 -0.40 3.53
CA ILE A 18 5.86 0.47 2.38
C ILE A 18 6.03 1.87 2.93
N ASP A 19 7.14 2.51 2.59
CA ASP A 19 7.46 3.87 2.99
C ASP A 19 6.97 4.84 1.92
N ASN A 20 6.29 5.90 2.31
CA ASN A 20 5.67 6.87 1.41
C ASN A 20 6.69 7.79 0.73
N GLU A 21 7.98 7.60 1.01
CA GLU A 21 9.06 8.34 0.41
C GLU A 21 9.55 7.65 -0.87
N LEU A 22 9.59 8.43 -1.95
CA LEU A 22 10.28 8.05 -3.19
C LEU A 22 11.63 8.75 -3.20
N ASP A 23 12.65 8.13 -3.81
CA ASP A 23 13.88 8.84 -4.17
C ASP A 23 13.83 9.27 -5.65
N PRO A 24 13.33 10.47 -5.96
CA PRO A 24 13.29 10.96 -7.34
C PRO A 24 14.66 11.47 -7.83
N MET A 25 15.67 11.56 -6.94
CA MET A 25 16.95 12.19 -7.24
C MET A 25 18.05 11.18 -7.58
N SER A 26 17.94 9.94 -7.09
CA SER A 26 18.91 8.89 -7.40
C SER A 26 18.94 8.55 -8.88
N THR A 27 20.15 8.36 -9.41
CA THR A 27 20.33 7.85 -10.76
C THR A 27 20.04 6.36 -10.79
N ILE A 28 19.26 5.96 -11.77
CA ILE A 28 18.97 4.56 -12.03
C ILE A 28 20.24 3.86 -12.51
N ALA A 29 20.43 2.62 -12.05
CA ALA A 29 21.59 1.83 -12.44
C ALA A 29 21.63 1.66 -13.98
N PRO A 30 22.81 1.80 -14.62
CA PRO A 30 22.94 1.66 -16.07
C PRO A 30 22.36 0.34 -16.57
N ASP A 31 21.69 0.38 -17.73
CA ASP A 31 21.16 -0.78 -18.44
C ASP A 31 20.17 -1.65 -17.66
N THR A 32 19.52 -1.11 -16.61
CA THR A 32 18.53 -1.85 -15.81
C THR A 32 17.09 -1.64 -16.27
N VAL A 33 16.67 -0.38 -16.46
CA VAL A 33 15.31 -0.02 -16.88
C VAL A 33 15.33 1.17 -17.84
N GLN A 34 14.33 1.25 -18.70
CA GLN A 34 14.09 2.41 -19.56
C GLN A 34 13.08 3.34 -18.88
N VAL A 35 13.45 4.60 -18.67
CA VAL A 35 12.57 5.59 -18.02
C VAL A 35 11.82 6.37 -19.09
N SER A 36 10.50 6.21 -19.15
CA SER A 36 9.63 6.97 -20.06
C SER A 36 9.32 8.37 -19.54
N GLY A 37 9.31 8.57 -18.22
CA GLY A 37 9.09 9.87 -17.57
C GLY A 37 8.67 9.71 -16.11
N LEU A 38 8.23 10.81 -15.50
CA LEU A 38 7.66 10.82 -14.14
C LEU A 38 6.17 10.41 -14.15
N MET A 39 5.54 10.36 -12.98
CA MET A 39 4.14 9.92 -12.82
C MET A 39 3.14 10.65 -13.74
N GLY A 40 3.34 11.95 -14.01
CA GLY A 40 2.52 12.69 -14.96
C GLY A 40 2.63 12.19 -16.41
N HIS A 41 3.81 11.70 -16.83
CA HIS A 41 3.99 11.08 -18.15
C HIS A 41 3.23 9.76 -18.23
N LEU A 42 3.30 8.92 -17.18
CA LEU A 42 2.55 7.67 -17.10
C LEU A 42 1.04 7.92 -17.17
N ALA A 43 0.53 8.93 -16.44
CA ALA A 43 -0.89 9.25 -16.46
C ALA A 43 -1.39 9.69 -17.85
N MET A 44 -0.59 10.49 -18.57
CA MET A 44 -0.98 11.01 -19.89
C MET A 44 -0.84 9.98 -21.01
N ASN A 45 0.14 9.08 -20.90
CA ASN A 45 0.51 8.10 -21.93
C ASN A 45 0.25 6.65 -21.51
N SER A 46 -0.61 6.43 -20.50
CA SER A 46 -0.93 5.09 -20.04
C SER A 46 -1.41 4.22 -21.21
N PRO A 47 -0.87 3.00 -21.37
CA PRO A 47 -1.33 2.05 -22.38
C PRO A 47 -2.68 1.40 -22.00
N HIS A 48 -3.13 1.57 -20.76
CA HIS A 48 -4.32 0.92 -20.22
C HIS A 48 -5.58 1.68 -20.62
N HIS A 49 -6.26 1.17 -21.65
CA HIS A 49 -7.56 1.68 -22.10
C HIS A 49 -8.69 1.13 -21.22
N LEU A 50 -9.64 1.99 -20.88
CA LEU A 50 -10.80 1.65 -20.08
C LEU A 50 -12.10 1.79 -20.89
N ASP A 51 -13.04 0.88 -20.68
CA ASP A 51 -14.40 0.90 -21.23
C ASP A 51 -15.50 0.79 -20.15
N ASN A 52 -15.10 0.61 -18.88
CA ASN A 52 -16.00 0.28 -17.76
C ASN A 52 -15.91 1.25 -16.57
N ARG A 53 -15.41 2.48 -16.79
CA ARG A 53 -15.22 3.52 -15.76
C ARG A 53 -15.83 4.86 -16.17
N GLY A 54 -16.98 4.84 -16.85
CA GLY A 54 -17.62 6.04 -17.37
C GLY A 54 -16.80 6.70 -18.47
N ASP A 55 -16.65 8.02 -18.42
CA ASP A 55 -15.92 8.80 -19.44
C ASP A 55 -14.39 8.70 -19.31
N ALA A 56 -13.88 7.95 -18.33
CA ALA A 56 -12.46 7.70 -18.20
C ALA A 56 -11.96 6.82 -19.37
N HIS A 57 -10.98 7.33 -20.12
CA HIS A 57 -10.40 6.62 -21.28
C HIS A 57 -9.05 5.94 -20.98
N ARG A 58 -8.39 6.32 -19.88
CA ARG A 58 -7.09 5.80 -19.45
C ARG A 58 -7.03 5.65 -17.94
N GLU A 59 -6.25 4.68 -17.48
CA GLU A 59 -5.95 4.44 -16.05
C GLU A 59 -4.46 4.56 -15.77
N LEU A 60 -4.07 5.28 -14.72
CA LEU A 60 -2.72 5.16 -14.18
C LEU A 60 -2.68 3.94 -13.24
N GLN A 61 -1.89 2.93 -13.59
CA GLN A 61 -1.66 1.80 -12.71
C GLN A 61 -0.39 2.04 -11.87
N MET A 62 -0.46 1.89 -10.54
CA MET A 62 0.67 2.04 -9.63
C MET A 62 1.77 1.01 -9.90
N GLU A 63 1.39 -0.14 -10.45
CA GLU A 63 2.28 -1.19 -10.93
C GLU A 63 3.15 -0.75 -12.11
N ASP A 64 2.73 0.28 -12.86
CA ASP A 64 3.53 0.88 -13.94
C ASP A 64 4.62 1.84 -13.39
N ILE A 65 4.55 2.21 -12.11
CA ILE A 65 5.57 3.04 -11.47
C ILE A 65 6.77 2.14 -11.17
N CYS A 66 7.83 2.29 -11.96
CA CYS A 66 9.04 1.53 -11.70
C CYS A 66 9.68 1.93 -10.37
N CYS A 67 10.35 0.94 -9.79
CA CYS A 67 11.56 1.15 -8.99
C CYS A 67 11.31 1.77 -7.61
N SER A 68 10.07 2.08 -7.27
CA SER A 68 9.62 2.41 -5.92
C SER A 68 8.10 2.22 -5.82
N ALA A 69 7.59 2.11 -4.60
CA ALA A 69 6.16 1.95 -4.32
C ALA A 69 5.64 3.26 -3.72
N HIS A 70 4.98 4.09 -4.53
CA HIS A 70 4.32 5.30 -4.01
C HIS A 70 3.11 4.90 -3.19
N GLY A 71 3.25 4.90 -1.87
CA GLY A 71 2.15 4.63 -0.97
C GLY A 71 2.60 4.31 0.44
N LEU A 72 1.68 3.85 1.27
CA LEU A 72 1.97 3.62 2.68
C LEU A 72 1.39 2.30 3.15
N SER A 73 2.16 1.56 3.95
CA SER A 73 1.65 0.45 4.75
C SER A 73 2.50 0.28 5.99
N ILE A 74 1.87 0.33 7.16
CA ILE A 74 2.55 0.28 8.46
C ILE A 74 1.89 -0.78 9.34
N LEU A 75 2.67 -1.74 9.83
CA LEU A 75 2.25 -2.61 10.91
C LEU A 75 2.49 -1.90 12.25
N LEU A 76 1.40 -1.52 12.92
CA LEU A 76 1.43 -0.87 14.22
C LEU A 76 1.16 -1.90 15.31
N THR A 77 2.06 -2.01 16.27
CA THR A 77 1.90 -2.90 17.44
C THR A 77 1.93 -2.08 18.72
N ALA A 78 0.81 -2.03 19.43
CA ALA A 78 0.69 -1.39 20.73
C ALA A 78 0.86 -2.42 21.85
N THR A 79 1.62 -2.09 22.89
CA THR A 79 1.86 -2.95 24.05
C THR A 79 1.36 -2.29 25.34
N LYS A 80 0.65 -3.05 26.18
CA LYS A 80 0.27 -2.65 27.54
C LYS A 80 0.37 -3.84 28.50
N GLY A 81 1.32 -3.80 29.43
CA GLY A 81 1.73 -4.95 30.23
C GLY A 81 2.09 -6.13 29.32
N ASP A 82 1.48 -7.29 29.58
CA ASP A 82 1.72 -8.51 28.80
C ASP A 82 0.85 -8.62 27.53
N LYS A 83 0.03 -7.60 27.22
CA LYS A 83 -0.88 -7.61 26.07
C LYS A 83 -0.29 -6.83 24.91
N LYS A 84 -0.31 -7.45 23.73
CA LYS A 84 -0.01 -6.81 22.45
C LYS A 84 -1.25 -6.80 21.57
N ARG A 85 -1.44 -5.71 20.83
CA ARG A 85 -2.52 -5.51 19.86
C ARG A 85 -1.89 -4.96 18.59
N ALA A 86 -2.18 -5.56 17.44
CA ALA A 86 -1.63 -5.10 16.17
C ALA A 86 -2.71 -4.71 15.17
N ILE A 87 -2.46 -3.64 14.43
CA ILE A 87 -3.26 -3.22 13.28
C ILE A 87 -2.36 -2.99 12.08
N LEU A 88 -2.90 -3.21 10.89
CA LEU A 88 -2.27 -2.74 9.66
C LEU A 88 -2.89 -1.40 9.28
N PHE A 89 -2.08 -0.35 9.26
CA PHE A 89 -2.48 0.98 8.84
C PHE A 89 -2.04 1.21 7.39
N ASP A 90 -3.00 1.39 6.50
CA ASP A 90 -2.85 1.37 5.04
C ASP A 90 -2.26 0.07 4.46
N ALA A 91 -2.56 -0.15 3.19
CA ALA A 91 -2.35 -1.40 2.47
C ALA A 91 -1.31 -1.28 1.35
N GLY A 92 -0.75 -0.08 1.15
CA GLY A 92 0.16 0.22 0.06
C GLY A 92 -0.51 0.32 -1.31
N PRO A 93 0.29 0.58 -2.35
CA PRO A 93 -0.21 0.85 -3.69
C PRO A 93 -0.64 -0.38 -4.48
N GLU A 94 0.05 -1.51 -4.28
CA GLU A 94 -0.07 -2.72 -5.11
C GLU A 94 0.42 -3.97 -4.34
N GLU A 95 -0.04 -5.15 -4.76
CA GLU A 95 0.18 -6.43 -4.05
C GLU A 95 1.63 -6.92 -4.11
N ASP A 96 2.29 -6.84 -5.27
CA ASP A 96 3.65 -7.34 -5.50
C ASP A 96 4.70 -6.60 -4.66
N ALA A 97 4.67 -5.27 -4.57
CA ALA A 97 5.58 -4.52 -3.69
C ALA A 97 5.36 -4.91 -2.22
N TRP A 98 4.11 -4.97 -1.78
CA TRP A 98 3.77 -5.32 -0.42
C TRP A 98 4.23 -6.75 -0.07
N GLU A 99 3.91 -7.74 -0.91
CA GLU A 99 4.31 -9.14 -0.73
C GLU A 99 5.84 -9.30 -0.76
N ARG A 100 6.54 -8.61 -1.67
CA ARG A 100 8.01 -8.61 -1.75
C ARG A 100 8.64 -8.11 -0.45
N ASN A 101 8.06 -7.10 0.18
CA ASN A 101 8.56 -6.52 1.41
C ASN A 101 8.24 -7.41 2.61
N VAL A 102 7.00 -7.88 2.74
CA VAL A 102 6.58 -8.81 3.79
C VAL A 102 7.40 -10.10 3.76
N ARG A 103 7.65 -10.69 2.58
CA ARG A 103 8.47 -11.91 2.46
C ARG A 103 9.90 -11.71 2.96
N ARG A 104 10.46 -10.50 2.78
CA ARG A 104 11.83 -10.16 3.20
C ARG A 104 11.91 -9.85 4.68
N MET A 105 10.99 -9.05 5.20
CA MET A 105 10.97 -8.61 6.60
C MET A 105 10.42 -9.68 7.55
N ARG A 106 9.55 -10.57 7.05
CA ARG A 106 8.87 -11.61 7.81
C ARG A 106 8.13 -11.09 9.06
N PRO A 107 7.28 -10.06 8.93
CA PRO A 107 6.48 -9.58 10.05
C PRO A 107 5.47 -10.65 10.50
N ASP A 108 5.08 -10.63 11.77
CA ASP A 108 4.00 -11.48 12.28
C ASP A 108 2.63 -10.91 11.92
N LEU A 109 2.19 -11.21 10.70
CA LEU A 109 0.88 -10.79 10.21
C LEU A 109 -0.29 -11.53 10.86
N SER A 110 -0.06 -12.67 11.52
CA SER A 110 -1.11 -13.41 12.21
C SER A 110 -1.68 -12.67 13.42
N SER A 111 -0.92 -11.69 13.93
CA SER A 111 -1.29 -10.81 15.03
C SER A 111 -2.20 -9.65 14.63
N VAL A 112 -2.39 -9.38 13.33
CA VAL A 112 -3.17 -8.24 12.83
C VAL A 112 -4.65 -8.46 13.10
N GLU A 113 -5.24 -7.59 13.92
CA GLU A 113 -6.65 -7.67 14.33
C GLU A 113 -7.58 -6.84 13.46
N LEU A 114 -7.03 -5.78 12.85
CA LEU A 114 -7.78 -4.81 12.08
C LEU A 114 -6.89 -4.21 11.00
N ILE A 115 -7.52 -3.87 9.88
CA ILE A 115 -6.90 -3.07 8.83
C ILE A 115 -7.64 -1.74 8.75
N GLN A 116 -6.89 -0.65 8.96
CA GLN A 116 -7.39 0.72 8.93
C GLN A 116 -6.84 1.40 7.69
N LEU A 117 -7.73 1.89 6.83
CA LEU A 117 -7.35 2.77 5.73
C LEU A 117 -7.45 4.22 6.21
N SER A 118 -6.42 5.02 5.95
CA SER A 118 -6.41 6.45 6.20
C SER A 118 -7.41 7.17 5.30
N HIS A 119 -7.45 6.78 4.02
CA HIS A 119 -8.38 7.22 3.00
C HIS A 119 -8.38 6.23 1.81
N TRP A 120 -9.19 6.50 0.79
CA TRP A 120 -9.47 5.58 -0.33
C TRP A 120 -8.68 5.86 -1.62
N HIS A 121 -7.54 6.54 -1.53
CA HIS A 121 -6.65 6.61 -2.70
C HIS A 121 -5.91 5.30 -2.92
N ARG A 122 -5.53 5.05 -4.18
CA ARG A 122 -5.00 3.76 -4.62
C ARG A 122 -3.66 3.42 -3.97
N ASP A 123 -2.83 4.41 -3.71
CA ASP A 123 -1.56 4.32 -3.00
C ASP A 123 -1.67 3.87 -1.52
N HIS A 124 -2.88 3.89 -0.96
CA HIS A 124 -3.15 3.44 0.41
C HIS A 124 -4.06 2.22 0.49
N SER A 125 -4.84 1.95 -0.57
CA SER A 125 -5.90 0.93 -0.58
C SER A 125 -5.78 -0.09 -1.71
N GLY A 126 -4.77 0.05 -2.57
CA GLY A 126 -4.66 -0.64 -3.86
C GLY A 126 -4.58 -2.16 -3.74
N TRP A 127 -3.80 -2.68 -2.80
CA TRP A 127 -3.74 -4.12 -2.52
C TRP A 127 -5.11 -4.69 -2.11
N PHE A 128 -5.90 -3.97 -1.31
CA PHE A 128 -7.21 -4.43 -0.86
C PHE A 128 -8.23 -4.53 -1.99
N HIS A 129 -8.20 -3.59 -2.92
CA HIS A 129 -9.11 -3.57 -4.07
C HIS A 129 -8.93 -4.83 -4.93
N LEU A 130 -7.68 -5.27 -5.14
CA LEU A 130 -7.36 -6.45 -5.95
C LEU A 130 -7.84 -7.75 -5.30
N ARG A 131 -7.72 -7.92 -3.98
CA ARG A 131 -8.17 -9.16 -3.31
C ARG A 131 -9.68 -9.30 -3.17
N GLN A 132 -10.42 -8.22 -2.92
CA GLN A 132 -11.88 -8.29 -2.96
C GLN A 132 -12.39 -8.63 -4.36
N TYR A 133 -11.77 -8.08 -5.40
CA TYR A 133 -12.11 -8.36 -6.79
C TYR A 133 -11.76 -9.81 -7.21
N GLN A 134 -10.63 -10.35 -6.73
CA GLN A 134 -10.24 -11.74 -6.98
C GLN A 134 -11.07 -12.76 -6.19
N GLN A 135 -11.61 -12.39 -5.01
CA GLN A 135 -12.58 -13.22 -4.30
C GLN A 135 -13.94 -13.22 -5.01
N SER A 136 -14.43 -12.08 -5.47
CA SER A 136 -15.73 -12.01 -6.16
C SER A 136 -15.74 -12.67 -7.53
N THR A 137 -14.60 -12.77 -8.22
CA THR A 137 -14.46 -13.45 -9.51
C THR A 137 -14.19 -14.95 -9.42
N LYS A 138 -13.89 -15.48 -8.22
CA LYS A 138 -13.80 -16.94 -7.98
C LYS A 138 -15.12 -17.56 -7.53
N GLU A 139 -16.16 -16.75 -7.31
CA GLU A 139 -17.51 -17.20 -6.93
C GLU A 139 -18.51 -17.14 -8.11
N LEU A 140 -18.03 -16.95 -9.35
CA LEU A 140 -18.78 -17.07 -10.61
C LEU A 140 -18.21 -18.21 -11.47
#